data_AF-A0A2M8JRM5-F1
#
_entry.id   AF-A0A2M8JRM5-F1
#
_cell.length_a   1.000
_cell.length_b   1.000
_cell.length_c   1.000
_cell.angle_alpha   90.00
_cell.angle_beta   90.00
_cell.angle_gamma   90.00
#
_symmetry.space_group_name_H-M   'P 1'
#
loop_
_entity.id
_entity.type
_entity.pdbx_description
1 polymer ?
#
loop_
_entity_poly.entity_id
_entity_poly.type
_entity_poly.pdbx_seq_one_letter_code
_entity_poly.pdbx_strand_id
1 'polypeptide(L)'
;MNEQEKHMLLMKKQRLLNKIAVDEQSSFLVTWWLDIANLINRTGYKWELEYLDVVTENQWQYWIDKLAQEPWSNFPFSNTIILKGELYWVHEMLYLKYPSTLQLRYLPASSTIIKEEYDLKKILKAIIDENNLKSQVIFLFYVRMSPVIKINLTDLLQLNLEEILPEHEDVAVMAIDGSWLIFKSLEGEWVFGRQ
;
A
#
# COMPACT_ATOMS: atom_id res chain seq x y z
N MET A 1 -31.20 24.96 -25.22
CA MET A 1 -30.00 24.84 -24.39
C MET A 1 -28.80 25.07 -25.28
N ASN A 2 -28.00 26.10 -25.00
CA ASN A 2 -26.84 26.49 -25.81
C ASN A 2 -25.67 25.53 -25.55
N GLU A 3 -24.82 25.25 -26.55
CA GLU A 3 -23.63 24.40 -26.43
C GLU A 3 -22.68 24.88 -25.31
N GLN A 4 -22.62 26.20 -25.05
CA GLN A 4 -21.86 26.76 -23.93
C GLN A 4 -22.42 26.35 -22.55
N GLU A 5 -23.74 26.31 -22.41
CA GLU A 5 -24.40 25.88 -21.16
C GLU A 5 -24.18 24.37 -20.94
N LYS A 6 -24.28 23.58 -22.01
CA LYS A 6 -24.03 22.14 -22.00
C LYS A 6 -22.58 21.83 -21.60
N HIS A 7 -21.60 22.52 -22.17
CA HIS A 7 -20.20 22.38 -21.78
C HIS A 7 -19.96 22.76 -20.31
N MET A 8 -20.56 23.85 -19.83
CA MET A 8 -20.43 24.26 -18.43
C MET A 8 -21.02 23.21 -17.47
N LEU A 9 -22.19 22.64 -17.80
CA LEU A 9 -22.82 21.59 -17.01
C LEU A 9 -21.97 20.31 -16.97
N LEU A 10 -21.38 19.91 -18.10
CA LEU A 10 -20.47 18.76 -18.17
C LEU A 10 -19.24 18.96 -17.28
N MET A 11 -18.60 20.14 -17.34
CA MET A 11 -17.46 20.45 -16.49
C MET A 11 -17.82 20.44 -14.99
N LYS A 12 -18.98 20.99 -14.63
CA LYS A 12 -19.48 20.94 -13.24
C LYS A 12 -19.73 19.50 -12.78
N LYS A 13 -20.35 18.68 -13.64
CA LYS A 13 -20.58 17.25 -13.36
C LYS A 13 -19.25 16.52 -13.14
N GLN A 14 -18.25 16.72 -14.00
CA GLN A 14 -16.95 16.07 -13.87
C GLN A 14 -16.23 16.44 -12.57
N ARG A 15 -16.24 17.74 -12.22
CA ARG A 15 -15.68 18.22 -10.95
C ARG A 15 -16.34 17.57 -9.74
N LEU A 16 -17.67 17.47 -9.75
CA LEU A 16 -18.42 16.82 -8.69
C LEU A 16 -18.07 15.33 -8.58
N LEU A 17 -18.01 14.61 -9.70
CA LEU A 17 -17.64 13.19 -9.71
C LEU A 17 -16.23 12.96 -9.17
N ASN A 18 -15.26 13.79 -9.55
CA ASN A 18 -13.89 13.69 -9.03
C ASN A 18 -13.84 13.93 -7.53
N LYS A 19 -14.59 14.92 -7.04
CA LYS A 19 -14.68 15.19 -5.60
C LYS A 19 -15.28 14.00 -4.85
N ILE A 20 -16.39 13.44 -5.34
CA ILE A 20 -17.05 12.28 -4.73
C ILE A 20 -16.09 11.08 -4.69
N ALA A 21 -15.39 10.80 -5.79
CA ALA A 21 -14.42 9.70 -5.83
C ALA A 21 -13.31 9.85 -4.78
N VAL A 22 -12.78 11.07 -4.61
CA VAL A 22 -11.78 11.36 -3.57
C VAL A 22 -12.38 11.26 -2.17
N ASP A 23 -13.60 11.73 -1.96
CA ASP A 23 -14.32 11.59 -0.68
C ASP A 23 -14.48 10.11 -0.31
N GLU A 24 -14.96 9.27 -1.23
CA GLU A 24 -15.16 7.83 -1.03
C GLU A 24 -13.85 7.11 -0.72
N GLN A 25 -12.80 7.36 -1.51
CA GLN A 25 -11.51 6.71 -1.33
C GLN A 25 -10.82 7.15 -0.04
N SER A 26 -10.84 8.46 0.26
CA SER A 26 -10.35 8.98 1.54
C SER A 26 -11.10 8.34 2.71
N SER A 27 -12.42 8.28 2.66
CA SER A 27 -13.21 7.66 3.72
C SER A 27 -12.88 6.18 3.87
N PHE A 28 -12.69 5.44 2.77
CA PHE A 28 -12.26 4.05 2.83
C PHE A 28 -10.91 3.91 3.56
N LEU A 29 -9.88 4.67 3.17
CA LEU A 29 -8.57 4.60 3.83
C LEU A 29 -8.64 4.99 5.32
N VAL A 30 -9.46 5.98 5.69
CA VAL A 30 -9.67 6.35 7.10
C VAL A 30 -10.13 5.16 7.94
N THR A 31 -10.95 4.26 7.39
CA THR A 31 -11.54 3.16 8.18
C THR A 31 -10.57 2.07 8.61
N TRP A 32 -9.42 1.94 7.96
CA TRP A 32 -8.49 0.84 8.26
C TRP A 32 -7.02 1.28 8.27
N TRP A 33 -6.61 2.16 7.34
CA TRP A 33 -5.21 2.52 7.19
C TRP A 33 -4.72 3.45 8.32
N LEU A 34 -5.55 4.38 8.77
CA LEU A 34 -5.11 5.35 9.79
C LEU A 34 -4.76 4.70 11.11
N ASP A 35 -5.41 3.59 11.47
CA ASP A 35 -5.08 2.84 12.67
C ASP A 35 -3.69 2.20 12.56
N ILE A 36 -3.36 1.64 11.41
CA ILE A 36 -2.02 1.11 11.11
C ILE A 36 -0.98 2.23 11.14
N ALA A 37 -1.25 3.37 10.48
CA ALA A 37 -0.34 4.51 10.48
C ALA A 37 -0.08 5.04 11.91
N ASN A 38 -1.13 5.12 12.73
CA ASN A 38 -1.03 5.52 14.13
C ASN A 38 -0.21 4.52 14.95
N LEU A 39 -0.42 3.23 14.75
CA LEU A 39 0.34 2.18 15.42
C LEU A 39 1.84 2.32 15.11
N ILE A 40 2.19 2.42 13.83
CA ILE A 40 3.59 2.57 13.41
C ILE A 40 4.17 3.87 14.00
N ASN A 41 3.44 4.99 13.95
CA ASN A 41 3.92 6.27 14.49
C ASN A 41 4.20 6.23 16.01
N ARG A 42 3.37 5.51 16.79
CA ARG A 42 3.54 5.37 18.24
C ARG A 42 4.79 4.59 18.63
N THR A 43 5.33 3.77 17.74
CA THR A 43 6.56 3.00 18.02
C THR A 43 7.82 3.84 17.99
N GLY A 44 7.79 5.01 17.34
CA GLY A 44 8.96 5.87 17.14
C GLY A 44 9.95 5.36 16.10
N TYR A 45 9.67 4.22 15.42
CA TYR A 45 10.50 3.76 14.31
C TYR A 45 10.38 4.71 13.11
N LYS A 46 11.47 4.78 12.34
CA LYS A 46 11.49 5.63 11.13
C LYS A 46 10.77 4.91 9.99
N TRP A 47 9.74 5.56 9.47
CA TRP A 47 9.01 5.13 8.28
C TRP A 47 8.64 6.33 7.43
N GLU A 48 8.40 6.10 6.14
CA GLU A 48 7.87 7.10 5.22
C GLU A 48 6.79 6.48 4.34
N LEU A 49 5.84 7.30 3.88
CA LEU A 49 4.94 6.89 2.81
C LEU A 49 5.66 7.13 1.48
N GLU A 50 5.78 6.06 0.68
CA GLU A 50 6.15 6.22 -0.72
C GLU A 50 5.01 6.89 -1.47
N TYR A 51 3.78 6.41 -1.26
CA TYR A 51 2.56 7.12 -1.60
C TYR A 51 1.38 6.63 -0.78
N LEU A 52 0.46 7.54 -0.50
CA LEU A 52 -0.88 7.23 -0.01
C LEU A 52 -1.79 6.80 -1.14
N ASP A 53 -1.66 7.44 -2.31
CA ASP A 53 -2.48 7.16 -3.48
C ASP A 53 -1.87 7.71 -4.79
N VAL A 54 -2.34 7.19 -5.92
CA VAL A 54 -2.03 7.68 -7.27
C VAL A 54 -3.30 8.15 -7.94
N VAL A 55 -3.33 9.41 -8.36
CA VAL A 55 -4.56 10.11 -8.73
C VAL A 55 -4.40 10.87 -10.04
N THR A 56 -5.52 11.12 -10.71
CA THR A 56 -5.50 11.97 -11.90
C THR A 56 -5.24 13.44 -11.54
N GLU A 57 -4.77 14.22 -12.52
CA GLU A 57 -4.56 15.66 -12.35
C GLU A 57 -5.82 16.38 -11.83
N ASN A 58 -7.00 15.94 -12.27
CA ASN A 58 -8.28 16.54 -11.89
C ASN A 58 -8.75 16.15 -10.48
N GLN A 59 -8.16 15.14 -9.86
CA GLN A 59 -8.46 14.70 -8.49
C GLN A 59 -7.47 15.26 -7.47
N TRP A 60 -6.24 15.56 -7.91
CA TRP A 60 -5.13 15.91 -7.03
C TRP A 60 -5.46 17.02 -6.03
N GLN A 61 -6.04 18.13 -6.49
CA GLN A 61 -6.36 19.25 -5.59
C GLN A 61 -7.37 18.85 -4.51
N TYR A 62 -8.37 18.01 -4.83
CA TYR A 62 -9.33 17.53 -3.85
C TYR A 62 -8.66 16.67 -2.77
N TRP A 63 -7.64 15.89 -3.14
CA TRP A 63 -6.84 15.12 -2.19
C TRP A 63 -5.99 16.01 -1.29
N ILE A 64 -5.35 17.05 -1.83
CA ILE A 64 -4.59 18.00 -1.02
C ILE A 64 -5.50 18.71 -0.02
N ASP A 65 -6.69 19.15 -0.47
CA ASP A 65 -7.68 19.76 0.41
C ASP A 65 -8.14 18.81 1.51
N LYS A 66 -8.20 17.49 1.22
CA LYS A 66 -8.53 16.45 2.20
C LYS A 66 -7.44 16.19 3.22
N LEU A 67 -6.18 16.18 2.79
CA LEU A 67 -5.05 16.00 3.71
C LEU A 67 -4.92 17.15 4.71
N ALA A 68 -5.41 18.34 4.37
CA ALA A 68 -5.47 19.49 5.26
C ALA A 68 -6.64 19.45 6.28
N GLN A 69 -7.49 18.42 6.23
CA GLN A 69 -8.67 18.25 7.09
C GLN A 69 -8.53 17.04 8.01
N GLU A 70 -9.28 17.04 9.10
CA GLU A 70 -9.38 15.89 9.99
C GLU A 70 -9.97 14.67 9.25
N PRO A 71 -9.49 13.44 9.54
CA PRO A 71 -8.44 13.09 10.51
C PRO A 71 -7.00 13.17 9.97
N TRP A 72 -6.82 13.51 8.68
CA TRP A 72 -5.52 13.48 8.00
C TRP A 72 -4.54 14.55 8.48
N SER A 73 -5.05 15.73 8.88
CA SER A 73 -4.24 16.84 9.42
C SER A 73 -3.42 16.49 10.65
N ASN A 74 -3.76 15.39 11.36
CA ASN A 74 -2.98 14.89 12.50
C ASN A 74 -1.66 14.22 12.10
N PHE A 75 -1.50 13.89 10.81
CA PHE A 75 -0.31 13.25 10.29
C PHE A 75 0.56 14.28 9.57
N PRO A 76 1.89 14.26 9.77
CA PRO A 76 2.82 15.17 9.10
C PRO A 76 3.09 14.74 7.65
N PHE A 77 2.03 14.46 6.90
CA PHE A 77 2.08 14.00 5.53
C PHE A 77 2.44 15.14 4.58
N SER A 78 3.49 14.94 3.78
CA SER A 78 3.82 15.83 2.66
C SER A 78 2.83 15.62 1.52
N ASN A 79 2.52 16.68 0.76
CA ASN A 79 1.71 16.58 -0.46
C ASN A 79 2.30 15.63 -1.51
N THR A 80 3.58 15.28 -1.38
CA THR A 80 4.28 14.33 -2.27
C THR A 80 3.78 12.88 -2.13
N ILE A 81 3.01 12.55 -1.09
CA ILE A 81 2.45 11.20 -0.93
C ILE A 81 1.25 10.96 -1.85
N ILE A 82 0.68 12.00 -2.45
CA ILE A 82 -0.36 11.88 -3.48
C ILE A 82 0.32 12.06 -4.83
N LEU A 83 0.57 10.94 -5.51
CA LEU A 83 1.22 10.95 -6.81
C LEU A 83 0.22 11.30 -7.90
N LYS A 84 0.66 12.08 -8.87
CA LYS A 84 -0.10 12.34 -10.10
C LYS A 84 0.30 11.30 -11.14
N GLY A 85 -0.66 10.54 -11.65
CA GLY A 85 -0.39 9.53 -12.65
C GLY A 85 -1.56 8.57 -12.84
N GLU A 86 -1.30 7.51 -13.58
CA GLU A 86 -2.28 6.46 -13.86
C GLU A 86 -1.90 5.11 -13.21
N LEU A 87 -0.65 4.99 -12.74
CA LEU A 87 -0.03 3.71 -12.42
C LEU A 87 0.60 3.71 -11.03
N TYR A 88 0.27 2.67 -10.27
CA TYR A 88 0.87 2.38 -8.97
C TYR A 88 2.22 1.70 -9.16
N TRP A 89 3.28 2.49 -9.35
CA TRP A 89 4.59 2.00 -9.82
C TRP A 89 5.19 0.85 -9.00
N VAL A 90 5.00 0.83 -7.66
CA VAL A 90 5.46 -0.28 -6.80
C VAL A 90 4.65 -1.56 -7.05
N HIS A 91 3.34 -1.43 -7.26
CA HIS A 91 2.48 -2.57 -7.61
C HIS A 91 2.80 -3.08 -9.02
N GLU A 92 3.09 -2.19 -9.97
CA GLU A 92 3.57 -2.60 -11.29
C GLU A 92 4.90 -3.35 -11.21
N MET A 93 5.84 -2.87 -10.39
CA MET A 93 7.09 -3.58 -10.16
C MET A 93 6.84 -4.98 -9.59
N LEU A 94 5.91 -5.12 -8.64
CA LEU A 94 5.50 -6.40 -8.10
C LEU A 94 5.02 -7.33 -9.23
N TYR A 95 4.07 -6.91 -10.04
CA TYR A 95 3.50 -7.74 -11.11
C TYR A 95 4.48 -8.07 -12.23
N LEU A 96 5.41 -7.15 -12.54
CA LEU A 96 6.44 -7.35 -13.55
C LEU A 96 7.53 -8.33 -13.09
N LYS A 97 7.99 -8.20 -11.85
CA LYS A 97 9.06 -9.04 -11.30
C LYS A 97 8.57 -10.36 -10.73
N TYR A 98 7.34 -10.41 -10.26
CA TYR A 98 6.73 -11.58 -9.63
C TYR A 98 5.35 -11.83 -10.23
N PRO A 99 5.26 -12.32 -11.47
CA PRO A 99 3.98 -12.53 -12.12
C PRO A 99 3.12 -13.55 -11.35
N SER A 100 1.80 -13.35 -11.37
CA SER A 100 0.86 -14.27 -10.72
C SER A 100 0.76 -15.60 -11.48
N THR A 101 0.69 -16.72 -10.76
CA THR A 101 0.28 -18.02 -11.33
C THR A 101 -1.22 -18.21 -11.44
N LEU A 102 -1.99 -17.48 -10.65
CA LEU A 102 -3.43 -17.66 -10.54
C LEU A 102 -4.15 -16.52 -11.27
N GLN A 103 -5.23 -16.86 -11.97
CA GLN A 103 -6.02 -15.89 -12.74
C GLN A 103 -6.96 -15.06 -11.86
N LEU A 104 -7.46 -15.65 -10.77
CA LEU A 104 -8.50 -15.05 -9.93
C LEU A 104 -7.96 -14.37 -8.66
N ARG A 105 -6.71 -14.66 -8.29
CA ARG A 105 -6.01 -14.01 -7.17
C ARG A 105 -4.53 -13.86 -7.48
N TYR A 106 -3.86 -12.97 -6.77
CA TYR A 106 -2.42 -12.83 -6.90
C TYR A 106 -1.70 -13.90 -6.05
N LEU A 107 -0.85 -14.69 -6.69
CA LEU A 107 0.09 -15.59 -6.02
C LEU A 107 1.37 -15.67 -6.88
N PRO A 108 2.54 -15.24 -6.39
CA PRO A 108 3.73 -15.12 -7.21
C PRO A 108 4.28 -16.50 -7.65
N ALA A 109 4.58 -16.64 -8.94
CA ALA A 109 4.91 -17.91 -9.58
C ALA A 109 6.19 -18.60 -9.09
N SER A 110 7.22 -17.82 -8.82
CA SER A 110 8.58 -18.30 -8.53
C SER A 110 8.85 -18.27 -7.04
N SER A 111 7.92 -18.79 -6.25
CA SER A 111 7.96 -18.62 -4.80
C SER A 111 7.89 -19.94 -4.02
N THR A 112 8.68 -20.03 -2.96
CA THR A 112 8.68 -21.19 -2.05
C THR A 112 7.60 -20.99 -0.99
N ILE A 113 6.64 -21.91 -0.92
CA ILE A 113 5.55 -21.87 0.07
C ILE A 113 6.07 -22.30 1.43
N ILE A 114 5.78 -21.50 2.47
CA ILE A 114 6.10 -21.76 3.87
C ILE A 114 4.77 -21.84 4.62
N LYS A 115 4.47 -23.00 5.20
CA LYS A 115 3.10 -23.34 5.68
C LYS A 115 3.00 -23.73 7.16
N GLU A 116 4.00 -23.45 7.99
CA GLU A 116 4.15 -24.21 9.24
C GLU A 116 4.04 -23.44 10.57
N GLU A 117 3.60 -22.18 10.61
CA GLU A 117 3.46 -21.51 11.91
C GLU A 117 2.27 -20.53 11.95
N TYR A 118 1.63 -20.40 13.13
CA TYR A 118 0.53 -19.45 13.35
C TYR A 118 1.03 -18.06 13.77
N ASP A 119 2.29 -17.94 14.19
CA ASP A 119 2.89 -16.71 14.68
C ASP A 119 3.56 -15.95 13.52
N LEU A 120 2.93 -14.85 13.08
CA LEU A 120 3.36 -14.07 11.93
C LEU A 120 4.81 -13.57 12.06
N LYS A 121 5.21 -13.22 13.29
CA LYS A 121 6.55 -12.69 13.56
C LYS A 121 7.60 -13.77 13.43
N LYS A 122 7.31 -14.99 13.88
CA LYS A 122 8.23 -16.11 13.68
C LYS A 122 8.34 -16.53 12.22
N ILE A 123 7.24 -16.57 11.47
CA ILE A 123 7.27 -16.88 10.04
C ILE A 123 8.13 -15.85 9.30
N LEU A 124 7.84 -14.56 9.49
CA LEU A 124 8.59 -13.49 8.82
C LEU A 124 10.08 -13.56 9.19
N LYS A 125 10.39 -13.79 10.46
CA LYS A 125 11.77 -13.96 10.93
C LYS A 125 12.45 -15.18 10.31
N ALA A 126 11.78 -16.32 10.24
CA ALA A 126 12.31 -17.53 9.61
C ALA A 126 12.64 -17.29 8.14
N ILE A 127 11.75 -16.64 7.39
CA ILE A 127 11.98 -16.27 5.98
C ILE A 127 13.22 -15.38 5.84
N ILE A 128 13.35 -14.37 6.70
CA ILE A 128 14.48 -13.45 6.71
C ILE A 128 15.80 -14.19 6.99
N ASP A 129 15.80 -15.05 8.00
CA ASP A 129 16.98 -15.78 8.46
C ASP A 129 17.41 -16.85 7.43
N GLU A 130 16.49 -17.66 6.91
CA GLU A 130 16.75 -18.68 5.89
C GLU A 130 17.31 -18.10 4.58
N ASN A 131 16.83 -16.93 4.19
CA ASN A 131 17.24 -16.26 2.95
C ASN A 131 18.40 -15.27 3.16
N ASN A 132 18.94 -15.18 4.38
CA ASN A 132 20.02 -14.27 4.78
C ASN A 132 19.74 -12.81 4.38
N LEU A 133 18.49 -12.35 4.56
CA LEU A 133 18.10 -10.98 4.21
C LEU A 133 18.70 -10.00 5.21
N LYS A 134 19.47 -9.04 4.71
CA LYS A 134 20.07 -7.98 5.53
C LYS A 134 19.02 -6.92 5.88
N SER A 135 19.22 -6.26 7.03
CA SER A 135 18.51 -5.03 7.37
C SER A 135 18.67 -4.01 6.24
N GLN A 136 17.54 -3.56 5.71
CA GLN A 136 17.44 -2.58 4.62
C GLN A 136 16.05 -1.94 4.67
N VAL A 137 15.89 -0.81 3.99
CA VAL A 137 14.56 -0.23 3.78
C VAL A 137 13.82 -1.05 2.73
N ILE A 138 12.58 -1.39 3.01
CA ILE A 138 11.71 -2.24 2.18
C ILE A 138 10.42 -1.51 1.88
N PHE A 139 9.69 -1.97 0.87
CA PHE A 139 8.29 -1.64 0.66
C PHE A 139 7.40 -2.61 1.42
N LEU A 140 6.46 -2.08 2.19
CA LEU A 140 5.35 -2.81 2.81
C LEU A 140 4.05 -2.26 2.24
N PHE A 141 3.23 -3.11 1.64
CA PHE A 141 2.00 -2.69 0.98
C PHE A 141 1.01 -3.83 0.78
N TYR A 142 -0.24 -3.47 0.51
CA TYR A 142 -1.35 -4.38 0.30
C TYR A 142 -1.60 -4.51 -1.20
N VAL A 143 -1.62 -5.72 -1.75
CA VAL A 143 -1.56 -5.91 -3.21
C VAL A 143 -2.77 -5.31 -3.95
N ARG A 144 -3.92 -5.19 -3.27
CA ARG A 144 -5.17 -4.69 -3.85
C ARG A 144 -5.44 -3.22 -3.54
N MET A 145 -4.64 -2.58 -2.70
CA MET A 145 -4.94 -1.25 -2.19
C MET A 145 -3.68 -0.45 -1.87
N SER A 146 -3.76 0.86 -2.09
CA SER A 146 -2.83 1.78 -1.45
C SER A 146 -3.09 1.79 0.07
N PRO A 147 -2.10 2.14 0.91
CA PRO A 147 -0.84 2.82 0.60
C PRO A 147 0.40 1.92 0.51
N VAL A 148 1.52 2.52 0.10
CA VAL A 148 2.85 1.91 0.17
C VAL A 148 3.72 2.61 1.20
N ILE A 149 4.22 1.81 2.13
CA ILE A 149 5.09 2.24 3.22
C ILE A 149 6.52 1.85 2.90
N LYS A 150 7.45 2.72 3.24
CA LYS A 150 8.86 2.38 3.39
C LYS A 150 9.23 2.32 4.86
N ILE A 151 9.79 1.20 5.27
CA ILE A 151 10.24 0.96 6.64
C ILE A 151 11.48 0.08 6.62
N ASN A 152 12.32 0.15 7.66
CA ASN A 152 13.40 -0.80 7.80
C ASN A 152 12.85 -2.20 8.12
N LEU A 153 13.37 -3.23 7.44
CA LEU A 153 13.00 -4.63 7.64
C LEU A 153 13.14 -5.09 9.11
N THR A 154 14.19 -4.65 9.83
CA THR A 154 14.37 -5.01 11.23
C THR A 154 13.40 -4.30 12.15
N ASP A 155 12.98 -3.09 11.80
CA ASP A 155 11.99 -2.32 12.58
C ASP A 155 10.60 -2.94 12.39
N LEU A 156 10.26 -3.39 11.17
CA LEU A 156 9.03 -4.14 10.90
C LEU A 156 8.88 -5.36 11.82
N LEU A 157 9.96 -6.12 12.04
CA LEU A 157 9.95 -7.26 12.96
C LEU A 157 9.68 -6.89 14.43
N GLN A 158 9.87 -5.63 14.82
CA GLN A 158 9.57 -5.17 16.18
C GLN A 158 8.12 -4.72 16.36
N LEU A 159 7.37 -4.54 15.27
CA LEU A 159 5.98 -4.13 15.29
C LEU A 159 5.03 -5.26 15.69
N ASN A 160 3.81 -4.89 16.06
CA ASN A 160 2.69 -5.82 16.22
C ASN A 160 2.20 -6.24 14.82
N LEU A 161 2.67 -7.38 14.31
CA LEU A 161 2.42 -7.78 12.93
C LEU A 161 0.96 -8.17 12.69
N GLU A 162 0.24 -8.60 13.73
CA GLU A 162 -1.18 -8.94 13.65
C GLU A 162 -2.05 -7.73 13.30
N GLU A 163 -1.66 -6.52 13.74
CA GLU A 163 -2.36 -5.27 13.43
C GLU A 163 -1.94 -4.71 12.05
N ILE A 164 -0.74 -5.04 11.57
CA ILE A 164 -0.18 -4.51 10.31
C ILE A 164 -0.41 -5.44 9.12
N LEU A 165 -0.44 -6.75 9.36
CA LEU A 165 -0.60 -7.80 8.36
C LEU A 165 -1.96 -8.50 8.57
N PRO A 166 -3.09 -7.79 8.35
CA PRO A 166 -4.42 -8.30 8.61
C PRO A 166 -4.66 -9.62 7.85
N GLU A 167 -5.38 -10.55 8.49
CA GLU A 167 -5.59 -11.90 7.97
C GLU A 167 -6.25 -11.90 6.58
N HIS A 168 -7.19 -10.98 6.34
CA HIS A 168 -8.03 -10.96 5.15
C HIS A 168 -7.45 -10.19 3.95
N GLU A 169 -6.17 -9.81 4.02
CA GLU A 169 -5.50 -9.13 2.91
C GLU A 169 -4.22 -9.83 2.44
N ASP A 170 -3.96 -9.61 1.16
CA ASP A 170 -2.72 -9.96 0.48
C ASP A 170 -1.69 -8.86 0.74
N VAL A 171 -0.60 -9.20 1.42
CA VAL A 171 0.44 -8.24 1.83
C VAL A 171 1.78 -8.61 1.23
N ALA A 172 2.48 -7.61 0.72
CA ALA A 172 3.81 -7.73 0.15
C ALA A 172 4.83 -6.95 0.99
N VAL A 173 5.93 -7.62 1.33
CA VAL A 173 7.17 -7.05 1.86
C VAL A 173 8.23 -7.24 0.79
N MET A 174 8.66 -6.17 0.13
CA MET A 174 9.51 -6.23 -1.06
C MET A 174 10.73 -5.35 -0.91
N ALA A 175 11.89 -5.78 -1.41
CA ALA A 175 13.04 -4.90 -1.53
C ALA A 175 12.69 -3.65 -2.37
N ILE A 176 13.27 -2.49 -2.07
CA ILE A 176 13.00 -1.26 -2.85
C ILE A 176 13.38 -1.43 -4.34
N ASP A 177 14.42 -2.21 -4.61
CA ASP A 177 14.85 -2.54 -5.96
C ASP A 177 14.10 -3.73 -6.56
N GLY A 178 13.18 -4.35 -5.81
CA GLY A 178 12.43 -5.55 -6.20
C GLY A 178 13.26 -6.83 -6.33
N SER A 179 14.49 -6.87 -5.80
CA SER A 179 15.37 -8.05 -5.87
C SER A 179 14.84 -9.28 -5.12
N TRP A 180 13.98 -9.07 -4.13
CA TRP A 180 13.28 -10.13 -3.41
C TRP A 180 11.90 -9.68 -2.94
N LEU A 181 11.01 -10.66 -2.70
CA LEU A 181 9.64 -10.50 -2.24
C LEU A 181 9.33 -11.53 -1.14
N ILE A 182 8.72 -11.09 -0.05
CA ILE A 182 7.98 -11.91 0.89
C ILE A 182 6.52 -11.55 0.72
N PHE A 183 5.68 -12.53 0.39
CA PHE A 183 4.26 -12.33 0.16
C PHE A 183 3.44 -13.19 1.12
N LYS A 184 2.48 -12.56 1.79
CA LYS A 184 1.50 -13.21 2.66
C LYS A 184 0.14 -13.09 1.99
N SER A 185 -0.46 -14.22 1.63
CA SER A 185 -1.80 -14.23 1.05
C SER A 185 -2.89 -14.08 2.11
N LEU A 186 -4.08 -13.66 1.67
CA LEU A 186 -5.30 -13.66 2.48
C LEU A 186 -5.71 -15.06 2.96
N GLU A 187 -5.22 -16.11 2.30
CA GLU A 187 -5.48 -17.52 2.64
C GLU A 187 -4.44 -18.05 3.67
N GLY A 188 -3.54 -17.20 4.15
CA GLY A 188 -2.50 -17.53 5.13
C GLY A 188 -1.26 -18.19 4.55
N GLU A 189 -1.16 -18.33 3.21
CA GLU A 189 0.04 -18.83 2.56
C GLU A 189 1.13 -17.76 2.57
N TRP A 190 2.31 -18.11 3.07
CA TRP A 190 3.50 -17.29 2.97
C TRP A 190 4.41 -17.81 1.88
N VAL A 191 4.97 -16.91 1.09
CA VAL A 191 5.86 -17.27 0.00
C VAL A 191 7.03 -16.30 -0.10
N PHE A 192 8.18 -16.84 -0.47
CA PHE A 192 9.38 -16.06 -0.75
C PHE A 192 9.79 -16.19 -2.21
N GLY A 193 10.02 -15.07 -2.88
CA GLY A 193 10.54 -14.99 -4.25
C GLY A 193 11.83 -14.17 -4.33
N ARG A 194 12.72 -14.54 -5.25
CA ARG A 194 13.98 -13.83 -5.51
C ARG A 194 14.28 -13.84 -7.01
N GLN A 195 14.79 -12.73 -7.51
CA GLN A 195 15.27 -12.55 -8.90
C GLN A 195 16.79 -12.50 -8.94
#